data_AF-A0A1R3WRT1-F1
#
_entry.id   AF-A0A1R3WRT1-F1
#
_cell.length_a   1.000
_cell.length_b   1.000
_cell.length_c   1.000
_cell.angle_alpha   90.00
_cell.angle_beta   90.00
_cell.angle_gamma   90.00
#
_symmetry.space_group_name_H-M   'P 1'
#
loop_
_entity.id
_entity.type
_entity.pdbx_description
1 polymer ?
#
loop_
_entity_poly.entity_id
_entity_poly.type
_entity_poly.pdbx_seq_one_letter_code
_entity_poly.pdbx_strand_id
1 'polypeptide(L)'
;MKTVILATAIRILIPLFIIFSVYTLFRGHNHPGGGFIGGLIGSIAFVFHTMTHGPQQTVNTFLKLNLYGYPRQPNQSRSLYLMRMMRVNVWRRRRMARHPEVKQRMLRIEPVYIIATGLFLATTSGVLGLLSGQPYMHAYWSDFYIPVLGKPGTPILFDLGVYLLVIGVVLKITFVMSEE
;
A
#
# COMPACT_ATOMS: atom_id res chain seq x y z
N MET A 1 -21.78 -9.80 -15.71
CA MET A 1 -21.75 -9.55 -17.16
C MET A 1 -20.52 -8.69 -17.49
N LYS A 2 -19.53 -9.20 -18.22
CA LYS A 2 -18.36 -8.40 -18.63
C LYS A 2 -18.70 -7.66 -19.93
N THR A 3 -19.13 -6.40 -19.84
CA THR A 3 -19.29 -5.59 -21.05
C THR A 3 -17.94 -5.04 -21.46
N VAL A 4 -17.63 -5.11 -22.76
CA VAL A 4 -16.35 -4.65 -23.32
C VAL A 4 -16.15 -3.15 -23.08
N ILE A 5 -17.24 -2.38 -23.09
CA ILE A 5 -17.26 -0.94 -22.83
C ILE A 5 -16.81 -0.64 -21.39
N LEU A 6 -17.41 -1.31 -20.39
CA LEU A 6 -17.10 -1.09 -18.97
C LEU A 6 -15.65 -1.49 -18.65
N ALA A 7 -15.19 -2.62 -19.19
CA ALA A 7 -13.81 -3.08 -18.99
C ALA A 7 -12.78 -2.11 -19.60
N THR A 8 -13.09 -1.53 -20.77
CA THR A 8 -12.22 -0.55 -21.43
C THR A 8 -12.20 0.78 -20.68
N ALA A 9 -13.37 1.27 -20.24
CA ALA A 9 -13.47 2.51 -19.46
C ALA A 9 -12.68 2.40 -18.15
N ILE A 10 -12.84 1.31 -17.41
CA ILE A 10 -12.16 1.10 -16.12
C ILE A 10 -10.64 1.00 -16.28
N ARG A 11 -10.16 0.44 -17.39
CA ARG A 11 -8.72 0.41 -17.69
C ARG A 11 -8.10 1.81 -17.78
N ILE A 12 -8.86 2.79 -18.27
CA ILE A 12 -8.43 4.19 -18.37
C ILE A 12 -8.65 4.92 -17.04
N LEU A 13 -9.77 4.65 -16.36
CA LEU A 13 -10.13 5.32 -15.12
C LEU A 13 -9.25 4.92 -13.92
N ILE A 14 -8.81 3.67 -13.83
CA ILE A 14 -7.95 3.20 -12.73
C ILE A 14 -6.68 4.04 -12.55
N PRO A 15 -5.81 4.20 -13.58
CA PRO A 15 -4.60 5.00 -13.42
C PRO A 15 -4.93 6.47 -13.11
N LEU A 16 -6.00 7.00 -13.69
CA LEU A 16 -6.47 8.36 -13.40
C LEU A 16 -6.85 8.53 -11.93
N PHE A 17 -7.67 7.63 -11.38
CA PHE A 17 -8.05 7.65 -9.97
C PHE A 17 -6.86 7.45 -9.04
N ILE A 18 -5.91 6.56 -9.37
CA ILE A 18 -4.70 6.37 -8.57
C ILE A 18 -3.85 7.65 -8.55
N ILE A 19 -3.64 8.27 -9.72
CA ILE A 19 -2.88 9.53 -9.81
C ILE A 19 -3.58 10.64 -9.01
N PHE A 20 -4.89 10.79 -9.18
CA PHE A 20 -5.67 11.81 -8.49
C PHE A 20 -5.76 11.57 -6.97
N SER A 21 -5.84 10.30 -6.57
CA SER A 21 -5.78 9.84 -5.17
C SER A 21 -4.47 10.25 -4.50
N VAL A 22 -3.33 9.94 -5.15
CA VAL A 22 -1.99 10.29 -4.65
C VAL A 22 -1.78 11.80 -4.64
N TYR A 23 -2.25 12.51 -5.67
CA TYR A 23 -2.22 13.97 -5.70
C TYR A 23 -3.01 14.58 -4.54
N THR A 24 -4.21 14.08 -4.25
CA THR A 24 -5.06 14.61 -3.18
C THR A 24 -4.50 14.31 -1.79
N LEU A 25 -3.89 13.13 -1.61
CA LEU A 25 -3.13 12.79 -0.40
C LEU A 25 -2.05 13.85 -0.14
N PHE A 26 -1.18 14.08 -1.12
CA PHE A 26 -0.09 15.02 -0.95
C PHE A 26 -0.54 16.47 -0.95
N ARG A 27 -1.66 16.85 -1.57
CA ARG A 27 -2.18 18.22 -1.59
C ARG A 27 -2.80 18.66 -0.25
N GLY A 28 -3.20 17.71 0.60
CA GLY A 28 -3.93 17.95 1.85
C GLY A 28 -3.24 18.86 2.87
N HIS A 29 -1.93 19.09 2.74
CA HIS A 29 -1.18 19.98 3.63
C HIS A 29 -1.44 21.47 3.40
N ASN A 30 -1.76 21.89 2.17
CA ASN A 30 -1.94 23.31 1.81
C ASN A 30 -3.36 23.65 1.36
N HIS A 31 -4.13 22.66 0.94
CA HIS A 31 -5.44 22.83 0.31
C HIS A 31 -6.38 21.70 0.74
N PRO A 32 -7.70 21.81 0.48
CA PRO A 32 -8.63 20.72 0.71
C PRO A 32 -8.15 19.41 0.08
N GLY A 33 -8.10 18.35 0.88
CA GLY A 33 -7.48 17.08 0.52
C GLY A 33 -7.17 16.22 1.74
N GLY A 34 -6.11 15.40 1.64
CA GLY A 34 -5.56 14.63 2.76
C GLY A 34 -5.76 13.12 2.63
N GLY A 35 -5.37 12.40 3.69
CA GLY A 35 -5.33 10.94 3.70
C GLY A 35 -6.68 10.27 3.46
N PHE A 36 -7.74 10.81 4.06
CA PHE A 36 -9.08 10.20 4.01
C PHE A 36 -9.70 10.23 2.60
N ILE A 37 -9.86 11.43 2.03
CA ILE A 37 -10.45 11.60 0.70
C ILE A 37 -9.56 10.98 -0.39
N GLY A 38 -8.23 11.09 -0.26
CA GLY A 38 -7.29 10.38 -1.12
C GLY A 38 -7.54 8.87 -1.06
N GLY A 39 -7.63 8.30 0.14
CA GLY A 39 -7.91 6.88 0.33
C GLY A 39 -9.22 6.44 -0.30
N LEU A 40 -10.30 7.24 -0.18
CA LEU A 40 -11.59 6.94 -0.82
C LEU A 40 -11.50 6.94 -2.35
N ILE A 41 -10.85 7.94 -2.95
CA ILE A 41 -10.63 8.01 -4.40
C ILE A 41 -9.81 6.81 -4.87
N GLY A 42 -8.74 6.47 -4.15
CA GLY A 42 -7.93 5.28 -4.44
C GLY A 42 -8.75 3.99 -4.38
N SER A 43 -9.62 3.87 -3.38
CA SER A 43 -10.53 2.72 -3.21
C SER A 43 -11.50 2.55 -4.38
N ILE A 44 -12.01 3.63 -4.99
CA ILE A 44 -12.89 3.55 -6.17
C ILE A 44 -12.21 2.78 -7.30
N ALA A 45 -10.91 2.99 -7.53
CA ALA A 45 -10.16 2.27 -8.55
C ALA A 45 -10.16 0.75 -8.30
N PHE A 46 -9.96 0.34 -7.05
CA PHE A 46 -9.94 -1.08 -6.67
C PHE A 46 -11.34 -1.71 -6.68
N VAL A 47 -12.36 -0.98 -6.25
CA VAL A 47 -13.76 -1.42 -6.28
C VAL A 47 -14.19 -1.66 -7.72
N PHE A 48 -13.96 -0.70 -8.62
CA PHE A 48 -14.27 -0.85 -10.04
C PHE A 48 -13.51 -2.00 -10.69
N HIS A 49 -12.23 -2.18 -10.36
CA HIS A 49 -11.48 -3.34 -10.83
C HIS A 49 -12.10 -4.66 -10.34
N THR A 50 -12.53 -4.71 -9.08
CA THR A 50 -13.16 -5.89 -8.48
C THR A 50 -14.51 -6.20 -9.10
N MET A 51 -15.34 -5.19 -9.35
CA MET A 51 -16.64 -5.37 -10.01
C MET A 51 -16.51 -5.87 -11.45
N THR A 52 -15.43 -5.52 -12.16
CA THR A 52 -15.23 -5.91 -13.57
C THR A 52 -14.51 -7.24 -13.75
N HIS A 53 -13.43 -7.46 -12.99
CA HIS A 53 -12.53 -8.61 -13.16
C HIS A 53 -12.75 -9.68 -12.09
N GLY A 54 -13.47 -9.35 -11.02
CA GLY A 54 -13.72 -10.23 -9.88
C GLY A 54 -12.68 -10.05 -8.76
N PRO A 55 -13.04 -10.40 -7.51
CA PRO A 55 -12.19 -10.23 -6.33
C PRO A 55 -10.86 -10.97 -6.45
N GLN A 56 -10.93 -12.22 -6.91
CA GLN A 56 -9.76 -13.08 -7.05
C GLN A 56 -8.73 -12.52 -8.06
N GLN A 57 -9.21 -11.83 -9.10
CA GLN A 57 -8.35 -11.19 -10.09
C GLN A 57 -7.75 -9.88 -9.57
N THR A 58 -8.51 -9.09 -8.80
CA THR A 58 -7.98 -7.91 -8.08
C THR A 58 -6.86 -8.31 -7.12
N VAL A 59 -7.07 -9.34 -6.29
CA VAL A 59 -6.04 -9.85 -5.36
C VAL A 59 -4.78 -10.27 -6.12
N ASN A 60 -4.94 -10.98 -7.24
CA ASN A 60 -3.81 -11.44 -8.04
C ASN A 60 -3.05 -10.31 -8.74
N THR A 61 -3.71 -9.19 -9.02
CA THR A 61 -3.13 -8.04 -9.73
C THR A 61 -2.45 -7.08 -8.77
N PHE A 62 -3.09 -6.74 -7.65
CA PHE A 62 -2.63 -5.67 -6.76
C PHE A 62 -2.08 -6.14 -5.42
N LEU A 63 -2.53 -7.29 -4.90
CA LEU A 63 -2.19 -7.77 -3.55
C LEU A 63 -1.31 -9.03 -3.57
N LYS A 64 -0.73 -9.35 -4.73
CA LYS A 64 0.12 -10.53 -4.92
C LYS A 64 1.58 -10.20 -4.72
N LEU A 65 2.20 -10.82 -3.72
CA LEU A 65 3.64 -10.81 -3.52
C LEU A 65 4.25 -12.14 -3.99
N ASN A 66 5.08 -12.06 -5.03
CA ASN A 66 5.94 -13.17 -5.43
C ASN A 66 7.23 -13.12 -4.61
N LEU A 67 7.39 -14.08 -3.70
CA LEU A 67 8.62 -14.29 -2.93
C LEU A 67 9.41 -15.44 -3.51
N TYR A 68 10.70 -15.21 -3.67
CA TYR A 68 11.68 -16.17 -4.13
C TYR A 68 12.56 -16.58 -2.96
N GLY A 69 12.69 -17.88 -2.71
CA GLY A 69 13.48 -18.38 -1.59
C GLY A 69 14.11 -19.72 -1.90
N TYR A 70 15.25 -19.97 -1.29
CA TYR A 70 15.86 -21.30 -1.26
C TYR A 70 15.16 -22.16 -0.21
N PRO A 71 15.10 -23.48 -0.38
CA PRO A 71 14.74 -24.37 0.71
C PRO A 71 15.72 -24.20 1.87
N ARG A 72 15.19 -24.17 3.10
CA ARG A 72 16.03 -24.02 4.30
C ARG A 72 16.87 -25.29 4.47
N GLN A 73 18.19 -25.14 4.57
CA GLN A 73 19.07 -26.26 4.88
C GLN A 73 19.00 -26.60 6.39
N PRO A 74 19.08 -27.90 6.77
CA PRO A 74 18.87 -28.34 8.16
C PRO A 74 19.80 -27.65 9.17
N ASN A 75 21.05 -27.38 8.78
CA ASN A 75 22.08 -26.83 9.65
C ASN A 75 22.25 -25.30 9.54
N GLN A 76 21.24 -24.61 8.99
CA GLN A 76 21.29 -23.16 8.77
C GLN A 76 20.50 -22.38 9.84
N SER A 77 21.12 -21.32 10.39
CA SER A 77 20.46 -20.43 11.35
C SER A 77 19.26 -19.71 10.72
N ARG A 78 18.22 -19.43 11.53
CA ARG A 78 17.01 -18.70 11.10
C ARG A 78 17.34 -17.31 10.55
N SER A 79 18.29 -16.60 11.17
CA SER A 79 18.70 -15.25 10.75
C SER A 79 19.40 -15.27 9.38
N LEU A 80 20.29 -16.23 9.15
CA LEU A 80 20.96 -16.40 7.85
C LEU A 80 19.97 -16.76 6.73
N TYR A 81 18.98 -17.61 7.04
CA TYR A 81 17.92 -17.95 6.11
C TYR A 81 17.08 -16.72 5.72
N LEU A 82 16.62 -15.96 6.71
CA LEU A 82 15.84 -14.73 6.51
C LEU A 82 16.64 -13.67 5.73
N MET A 83 17.90 -13.45 6.09
CA MET A 83 18.75 -12.48 5.40
C MET A 83 18.97 -12.85 3.93
N ARG A 84 19.20 -14.14 3.62
CA ARG A 84 19.29 -14.62 2.23
C ARG A 84 17.96 -14.42 1.49
N MET A 85 16.84 -14.76 2.13
CA MET A 85 15.51 -14.58 1.55
C MET A 85 15.23 -13.11 1.23
N MET A 86 15.52 -12.19 2.15
CA MET A 86 15.37 -10.75 1.91
C MET A 86 16.28 -10.28 0.77
N ARG A 87 17.56 -10.67 0.78
CA ARG A 87 18.52 -10.26 -0.26
C ARG A 87 18.10 -10.71 -1.67
N VAL A 88 17.54 -11.92 -1.79
CA VAL A 88 17.01 -12.46 -3.05
C VAL A 88 15.82 -11.63 -3.56
N ASN A 89 14.90 -11.26 -2.68
CA ASN A 89 13.68 -10.55 -3.05
C ASN A 89 13.86 -9.04 -3.27
N VAL A 90 14.84 -8.41 -2.61
CA VAL A 90 15.11 -6.98 -2.71
C VAL A 90 16.07 -6.66 -3.86
N TRP A 91 17.20 -7.36 -3.94
CA TRP A 91 18.30 -6.96 -4.84
C TRP A 91 18.45 -7.86 -6.08
N ARG A 92 18.14 -9.16 -5.98
CA ARG A 92 18.43 -10.13 -7.05
C ARG A 92 17.19 -10.71 -7.74
N ARG A 93 16.01 -10.12 -7.54
CA ARG A 93 14.72 -10.68 -7.95
C ARG A 93 14.67 -11.07 -9.44
N ARG A 94 15.14 -10.20 -10.34
CA ARG A 94 15.15 -10.47 -11.81
C ARG A 94 16.09 -11.61 -12.21
N ARG A 95 17.25 -11.74 -11.54
CA ARG A 95 18.25 -12.77 -11.85
C ARG A 95 17.85 -14.12 -11.25
N MET A 96 17.21 -14.12 -10.07
CA MET A 96 16.84 -15.33 -9.34
C MET A 96 15.54 -15.98 -9.81
N ALA A 97 14.69 -15.25 -10.54
CA ALA A 97 13.48 -15.80 -11.15
C ALA A 97 13.76 -16.95 -12.15
N ARG A 98 15.01 -17.10 -12.62
CA ARG A 98 15.43 -18.15 -13.56
C ARG A 98 16.29 -19.25 -12.91
N HIS A 99 16.59 -19.15 -11.62
CA HIS A 99 17.45 -20.15 -10.95
C HIS A 99 16.64 -21.42 -10.61
N PRO A 100 17.10 -22.62 -11.00
CA PRO A 100 16.31 -23.85 -10.85
C PRO A 100 16.08 -24.27 -9.38
N GLU A 101 16.96 -23.88 -8.47
CA GLU A 101 16.87 -24.21 -7.04
C GLU A 101 15.93 -23.27 -6.25
N VAL A 102 15.53 -22.14 -6.86
CA VAL A 102 14.74 -21.11 -6.18
C VAL A 102 13.26 -21.45 -6.31
N LYS A 103 12.62 -21.74 -5.18
CA LYS A 103 11.17 -21.94 -5.16
C LYS A 103 10.45 -20.61 -5.08
N GLN A 104 9.49 -20.40 -5.97
CA GLN A 104 8.57 -19.27 -5.89
C GLN A 104 7.44 -19.63 -4.92
N ARG A 105 7.23 -18.76 -3.93
CA ARG A 105 6.06 -18.78 -3.05
C ARG A 105 5.20 -17.57 -3.39
N MET A 106 3.92 -17.81 -3.59
CA MET A 106 2.94 -16.74 -3.80
C MET A 106 2.29 -16.44 -2.45
N LEU A 107 2.50 -15.22 -1.95
CA LEU A 107 1.78 -14.72 -0.78
C LEU A 107 0.73 -13.71 -1.23
N ARG A 108 -0.49 -13.85 -0.71
CA ARG A 108 -1.56 -12.88 -0.88
C ARG A 108 -1.54 -11.98 0.35
N ILE A 109 -1.41 -10.67 0.15
CA ILE A 109 -1.53 -9.72 1.25
C ILE A 109 -3.02 -9.56 1.56
N GLU A 110 -3.43 -9.96 2.75
CA GLU A 110 -4.79 -9.68 3.21
C GLU A 110 -4.95 -8.17 3.49
N PRO A 111 -6.10 -7.55 3.13
CA PRO A 111 -6.35 -6.14 3.40
C PRO A 111 -6.15 -5.74 4.87
N VAL A 112 -6.34 -6.67 5.81
CA VAL A 112 -6.11 -6.47 7.25
C VAL A 112 -4.68 -5.99 7.53
N TYR A 113 -3.68 -6.46 6.80
CA TYR A 113 -2.30 -5.98 6.99
C TYR A 113 -2.12 -4.53 6.53
N ILE A 114 -2.86 -4.09 5.52
CA ILE A 114 -2.87 -2.69 5.07
C ILE A 114 -3.52 -1.82 6.15
N ILE A 115 -4.63 -2.28 6.73
CA ILE A 115 -5.31 -1.61 7.85
C ILE A 115 -4.36 -1.48 9.04
N ALA A 116 -3.73 -2.58 9.47
CA ALA A 116 -2.82 -2.60 10.60
C ALA A 116 -1.61 -1.66 10.37
N THR A 117 -1.05 -1.66 9.16
CA THR A 117 0.05 -0.75 8.79
C THR A 117 -0.39 0.70 8.84
N GLY A 118 -1.57 1.02 8.29
CA GLY A 118 -2.12 2.38 8.33
C GLY A 118 -2.36 2.88 9.75
N LEU A 119 -2.98 2.04 10.59
CA LEU A 119 -3.22 2.34 12.01
C LEU A 119 -1.92 2.53 12.79
N PHE A 120 -0.93 1.69 12.53
CA PHE A 120 0.39 1.80 13.14
C PHE A 120 1.08 3.12 12.75
N LEU A 121 1.09 3.48 11.47
CA LEU A 121 1.68 4.74 11.01
C LEU A 121 0.95 5.97 11.60
N ALA A 122 -0.39 5.95 11.61
CA ALA A 122 -1.19 7.04 12.16
C ALA A 122 -0.91 7.24 13.66
N THR A 123 -0.91 6.17 14.45
CA THR A 123 -0.67 6.24 15.90
C THR A 123 0.77 6.59 16.25
N THR A 124 1.74 6.05 15.51
CA THR A 124 3.17 6.34 15.77
C THR A 124 3.60 7.74 15.31
N SER A 125 2.90 8.34 14.35
CA SER A 125 3.26 9.67 13.84
C SER A 125 3.22 10.77 14.92
N GLY A 126 2.33 10.66 15.91
CA GLY A 126 2.21 11.66 16.98
C GLY A 126 3.22 11.50 18.11
N VAL A 127 3.92 10.35 18.15
CA VAL A 127 4.95 10.07 19.16
C VAL A 127 6.14 11.02 19.02
N LEU A 128 6.41 11.51 17.81
CA LEU A 128 7.47 12.50 17.57
C LEU A 128 7.25 13.82 18.33
N GLY A 129 5.97 14.24 18.48
CA GLY A 129 5.61 15.39 19.30
C GLY A 129 5.94 15.16 20.77
N LEU A 130 5.50 14.01 21.31
CA LEU A 130 5.74 13.62 22.70
C LEU A 130 7.23 13.53 23.05
N LEU A 131 8.04 12.90 22.19
CA LEU A 131 9.49 12.78 22.40
C LEU A 131 10.21 14.14 22.40
N SER A 132 9.60 15.14 21.78
CA SER A 132 10.14 16.50 21.70
C SER A 132 9.59 17.43 22.79
N GLY A 133 8.87 16.88 23.80
CA GLY A 133 8.26 17.64 24.89
C GLY A 133 6.99 18.41 24.51
N GLN A 134 6.46 18.19 23.30
CA GLN A 134 5.23 18.81 22.82
C GLN A 134 4.03 17.89 23.02
N PRO A 135 2.79 18.41 22.92
CA PRO A 135 1.59 17.59 22.92
C PRO A 135 1.63 16.51 21.82
N TYR A 136 0.97 15.38 22.06
CA TYR A 136 0.74 14.37 21.03
C TYR A 136 0.08 15.01 19.78
N MET A 137 0.52 14.60 18.58
CA MET A 137 0.11 15.19 17.29
C MET A 137 0.57 16.63 17.05
N HIS A 138 1.59 17.13 17.77
CA HIS A 138 2.24 18.38 17.39
C HIS A 138 2.91 18.27 16.01
N ALA A 139 2.59 19.20 15.11
CA ALA A 139 3.06 19.19 13.74
C ALA A 139 4.41 19.90 13.59
N TYR A 140 5.41 19.21 13.04
CA TYR A 140 6.67 19.81 12.63
C TYR A 140 6.69 19.98 11.12
N TRP A 141 7.04 21.17 10.66
CA TRP A 141 7.16 21.52 9.25
C TRP A 141 8.63 21.74 8.91
N SER A 142 9.09 21.12 7.83
CA SER A 142 10.41 21.38 7.29
C SER A 142 10.38 22.63 6.41
N ASP A 143 11.42 23.46 6.47
CA ASP A 143 11.57 24.60 5.57
C ASP A 143 11.99 24.21 4.15
N PHE A 144 12.29 22.93 3.92
CA PHE A 144 12.61 22.42 2.59
C PHE A 144 11.38 22.47 1.68
N TYR A 145 11.49 23.14 0.54
CA TYR A 145 10.40 23.24 -0.43
C TYR A 145 10.55 22.20 -1.53
N ILE A 146 9.54 21.33 -1.67
CA ILE A 146 9.46 20.35 -2.76
C ILE A 146 8.53 20.92 -3.85
N PRO A 147 8.97 21.01 -5.11
CA PRO A 147 8.08 21.34 -6.22
C PRO A 147 6.87 20.40 -6.23
N VAL A 148 5.65 20.95 -6.34
CA VAL A 148 4.35 20.23 -6.24
C VAL A 148 3.92 19.85 -4.81
N LEU A 149 4.84 19.48 -3.92
CA LEU A 149 4.54 18.97 -2.57
C LEU A 149 4.61 20.00 -1.43
N GLY A 150 5.10 21.22 -1.69
CA GLY A 150 5.22 22.25 -0.67
C GLY A 150 6.25 21.92 0.43
N LYS A 151 6.01 22.43 1.64
CA LYS A 151 6.83 22.16 2.83
C LYS A 151 6.39 20.85 3.48
N PRO A 152 7.21 19.78 3.46
CA PRO A 152 6.83 18.52 4.05
C PRO A 152 6.86 18.63 5.58
N GLY A 153 5.89 17.97 6.24
CA GLY A 153 5.82 17.93 7.68
C GLY A 153 5.43 16.56 8.22
N THR A 154 5.51 16.40 9.54
CA THR A 154 5.04 15.19 10.24
C THR A 154 3.56 14.84 9.99
N PRO A 155 2.64 15.78 9.69
CA PRO A 155 1.26 15.44 9.32
C PRO A 155 1.15 14.53 8.08
N ILE A 156 2.12 14.56 7.15
CA ILE A 156 2.11 13.69 5.96
C ILE A 156 2.18 12.21 6.37
N LEU A 157 2.91 11.89 7.43
CA LEU A 157 2.99 10.52 7.94
C LEU A 157 1.66 10.05 8.52
N PHE A 158 0.95 10.94 9.22
CA PHE A 158 -0.39 10.69 9.73
C PHE A 158 -1.38 10.47 8.57
N ASP A 159 -1.40 11.38 7.59
CA ASP A 159 -2.26 11.29 6.41
C ASP A 159 -1.99 10.02 5.60
N LEU A 160 -0.73 9.62 5.45
CA LEU A 160 -0.37 8.36 4.80
C LEU A 160 -0.92 7.14 5.59
N GLY A 161 -0.87 7.20 6.92
CA GLY A 161 -1.48 6.18 7.78
C GLY A 161 -2.98 6.07 7.56
N VAL A 162 -3.69 7.20 7.58
CA VAL A 162 -5.14 7.26 7.30
C VAL A 162 -5.46 6.77 5.90
N TYR A 163 -4.66 7.16 4.90
CA TYR A 163 -4.82 6.74 3.51
C TYR A 163 -4.78 5.22 3.33
N LEU A 164 -3.76 4.58 3.92
CA LEU A 164 -3.64 3.12 3.90
C LEU A 164 -4.79 2.45 4.66
N LEU A 165 -5.17 2.99 5.82
CA LEU A 165 -6.27 2.47 6.61
C LEU A 165 -7.58 2.49 5.83
N VAL A 166 -7.91 3.61 5.17
CA VAL A 166 -9.13 3.74 4.36
C VAL A 166 -9.13 2.75 3.19
N ILE A 167 -8.02 2.64 2.45
CA ILE A 167 -7.91 1.67 1.35
C ILE A 167 -8.08 0.24 1.87
N GLY A 168 -7.40 -0.10 2.98
CA GLY A 168 -7.48 -1.42 3.58
C GLY A 168 -8.90 -1.79 4.03
N VAL A 169 -9.59 -0.86 4.69
CA VAL A 169 -10.97 -1.04 5.16
C VAL A 169 -11.92 -1.23 3.97
N VAL A 170 -11.87 -0.36 2.96
CA VAL A 170 -12.76 -0.47 1.80
C VAL A 170 -12.49 -1.75 1.01
N LEU A 171 -11.23 -2.12 0.81
CA LEU A 171 -10.88 -3.40 0.19
C LEU A 171 -11.42 -4.59 1.00
N LYS A 172 -11.28 -4.56 2.34
CA LYS A 172 -11.79 -5.63 3.20
C LYS A 172 -13.30 -5.76 3.09
N ILE A 173 -14.02 -4.65 3.16
CA ILE A 173 -15.48 -4.62 2.99
C ILE A 173 -15.86 -5.16 1.62
N THR A 174 -15.21 -4.67 0.55
CA THR A 174 -15.50 -5.08 -0.83
C THR A 174 -15.32 -6.59 -1.02
N PHE A 175 -14.26 -7.17 -0.48
CA PHE A 175 -14.01 -8.60 -0.61
C PHE A 175 -14.97 -9.44 0.22
N VAL A 176 -15.26 -9.04 1.46
CA VAL A 176 -16.26 -9.73 2.29
C VAL A 176 -17.63 -9.71 1.61
N MET A 177 -18.07 -8.54 1.14
CA MET A 177 -19.36 -8.42 0.43
C MET A 177 -19.41 -9.15 -0.90
N SER A 178 -18.26 -9.48 -1.50
CA SER A 178 -18.21 -10.23 -2.76
C SER A 178 -18.09 -11.74 -2.58
N GLU A 179 -17.83 -12.19 -1.35
CA GLU A 179 -17.77 -13.59 -0.96
C GLU A 179 -19.12 -14.11 -0.45
N GLU A 180 -20.05 -13.21 -0.13
CA GLU A 180 -21.48 -13.47 0.15
C GLU A 180 -22.30 -13.59 -1.14
#